data_AF-A0A962S894-F1
#
_entry.id   AF-A0A962S894-F1
#
_cell.length_a   1.000
_cell.length_b   1.000
_cell.length_c   1.000
_cell.angle_alpha   90.00
_cell.angle_beta   90.00
_cell.angle_gamma   90.00
#
_symmetry.space_group_name_H-M   'P 1'
#
loop_
_entity.id
_entity.type
_entity.pdbx_description
1 polymer ?
#
loop_
_entity_poly.entity_id
_entity_poly.type
_entity_poly.pdbx_seq_one_letter_code
_entity_poly.pdbx_strand_id
1 'polypeptide(L)'
;MANLMYYTVAGISGLLYGFGEGYLKLAFLILFALLGVAHKSNFLQVLRVTLVFYGVACIPLFILITDFTTSKVNPLVGYLVAWLVCSVLTALFFAKERTFLVTVATVMGFLFLFLLPPLDIITFMSPLWMAGLLFPGTGYVGLLFLVLLIASLLNLPKFHGQVLSQATLAAALVGNAIFLVFLPMKVESAIDGVSTARDNEISNAMPFVVFQRSRDFVAAEQSSAEVVIFPENAFGEWTDVGVRSYSNLDNKTLLAGAFVQDDARQQYVIGDFTNGSVIYRQRRPLPNMIRPGRWDSVNTEEYGPSIVNLSGKRMAFFICWESLSPVTVIESLKNKPDVMVMIANTDWTHSLLAGDAMIIHIKSWSRLFSVPIVTAVNSHA
;
A
#
# COMPACT_ATOMS: atom_id res chain seq x y z
N MET A 1 25.12 -28.03 7.24
CA MET A 1 23.67 -28.26 7.09
C MET A 1 22.83 -27.11 7.66
N ALA A 2 23.05 -26.64 8.89
CA ALA A 2 22.25 -25.56 9.49
C ALA A 2 22.16 -24.26 8.64
N ASN A 3 23.27 -23.82 8.03
CA ASN A 3 23.27 -22.63 7.17
C ASN A 3 22.42 -22.79 5.90
N LEU A 4 22.41 -23.98 5.29
CA LEU A 4 21.60 -24.25 4.10
C LEU A 4 20.11 -24.14 4.44
N MET A 5 19.71 -24.68 5.59
CA MET A 5 18.34 -24.59 6.08
C MET A 5 17.90 -23.13 6.29
N TYR A 6 18.72 -22.28 6.91
CA TYR A 6 18.38 -20.85 7.09
C TYR A 6 18.15 -20.14 5.76
N TYR A 7 19.00 -20.40 4.75
CA TYR A 7 18.85 -19.80 3.43
C TYR A 7 17.62 -20.33 2.69
N THR A 8 17.33 -21.63 2.79
CA THR A 8 16.11 -22.21 2.22
C THR A 8 14.86 -21.58 2.82
N VAL A 9 14.78 -21.47 4.15
CA VAL A 9 13.63 -20.84 4.82
C VAL A 9 13.54 -19.34 4.50
N ALA A 10 14.67 -18.64 4.42
CA ALA A 10 14.71 -17.23 3.99
C ALA A 10 14.19 -17.06 2.56
N GLY A 11 14.59 -17.92 1.63
CA GLY A 11 14.13 -17.87 0.24
C GLY A 11 12.64 -18.17 0.11
N ILE A 12 12.13 -19.21 0.79
CA ILE A 12 10.71 -19.57 0.80
C ILE A 12 9.87 -18.45 1.42
N SER A 13 10.29 -17.92 2.56
CA SER A 13 9.57 -16.81 3.21
C SER A 13 9.60 -15.53 2.37
N GLY A 14 10.71 -15.25 1.68
CA GLY A 14 10.81 -14.17 0.70
C GLY A 14 9.85 -14.37 -0.49
N LEU A 15 9.73 -15.59 -1.00
CA LEU A 15 8.77 -15.95 -2.05
C LEU A 15 7.33 -15.74 -1.61
N LEU A 16 6.97 -16.24 -0.42
CA LEU A 16 5.64 -16.07 0.16
C LEU A 16 5.31 -14.59 0.42
N TYR A 17 6.30 -13.79 0.82
CA TYR A 17 6.09 -12.35 0.99
C TYR A 17 5.92 -11.62 -0.34
N GLY A 18 6.81 -11.88 -1.31
CA GLY A 18 6.78 -11.23 -2.62
C GLY A 18 5.52 -11.57 -3.41
N PHE A 19 5.20 -12.86 -3.53
CA PHE A 19 4.16 -13.37 -4.43
C PHE A 19 2.90 -13.87 -3.72
N GLY A 20 2.95 -14.09 -2.40
CA GLY A 20 1.79 -14.60 -1.68
C GLY A 20 0.70 -13.54 -1.53
N GLU A 21 -0.54 -14.03 -1.46
CA GLU A 21 -1.73 -13.22 -1.21
C GLU A 21 -2.12 -13.22 0.27
N GLY A 22 -2.87 -12.20 0.69
CA GLY A 22 -3.48 -12.18 2.02
C GLY A 22 -2.47 -12.38 3.16
N TYR A 23 -2.79 -13.32 4.04
CA TYR A 23 -1.97 -13.65 5.21
C TYR A 23 -0.65 -14.36 4.86
N LEU A 24 -0.44 -14.86 3.64
CA LEU A 24 0.85 -15.47 3.25
C LEU A 24 2.00 -14.47 3.35
N LYS A 25 1.71 -13.18 3.16
CA LYS A 25 2.68 -12.10 3.32
C LYS A 25 3.17 -11.94 4.77
N LEU A 26 2.50 -12.51 5.78
CA LEU A 26 3.04 -12.58 7.14
C LEU A 26 4.33 -13.43 7.22
N ALA A 27 4.69 -14.16 6.16
CA ALA A 27 5.99 -14.82 6.03
C ALA A 27 7.18 -13.86 6.22
N PHE A 28 7.00 -12.54 6.05
CA PHE A 28 8.02 -11.56 6.41
C PHE A 28 8.44 -11.63 7.90
N LEU A 29 7.54 -12.04 8.80
CA LEU A 29 7.88 -12.23 10.22
C LEU A 29 8.87 -13.38 10.44
N ILE A 30 8.91 -14.35 9.52
CA ILE A 30 9.87 -15.45 9.56
C ILE A 30 11.29 -14.91 9.38
N LEU A 31 11.49 -13.83 8.62
CA LEU A 31 12.80 -13.16 8.54
C LEU A 31 13.29 -12.78 9.93
N PHE A 32 12.48 -12.11 10.75
CA PHE A 32 12.89 -11.69 12.09
C PHE A 32 13.16 -12.85 13.03
N ALA A 33 12.40 -13.95 12.90
CA ALA A 33 12.66 -15.19 13.64
C ALA A 33 13.99 -15.83 13.23
N LEU A 34 14.26 -15.91 11.92
CA LEU A 34 15.52 -16.41 11.37
C LEU A 34 16.69 -15.55 11.82
N LEU A 35 16.54 -14.22 11.81
CA LEU A 35 17.53 -13.31 12.34
C LEU A 35 17.76 -13.62 13.82
N GLY A 36 16.73 -13.68 14.66
CA GLY A 36 16.89 -14.00 16.08
C GLY A 36 17.69 -15.27 16.35
N VAL A 37 17.54 -16.31 15.51
CA VAL A 37 18.32 -17.55 15.61
C VAL A 37 19.72 -17.42 14.99
N ALA A 38 19.87 -16.66 13.90
CA ALA A 38 21.12 -16.42 13.17
C ALA A 38 22.04 -15.38 13.85
N HIS A 39 21.54 -14.58 14.80
CA HIS A 39 22.27 -13.52 15.52
C HIS A 39 23.51 -14.02 16.29
N LYS A 40 23.70 -15.34 16.42
CA LYS A 40 24.77 -15.89 17.25
C LYS A 40 26.21 -15.72 16.70
N SER A 41 26.47 -15.24 15.47
CA SER A 41 27.86 -15.37 14.96
C SER A 41 28.49 -14.31 14.04
N ASN A 42 27.79 -13.52 13.22
CA ASN A 42 28.49 -12.59 12.29
C ASN A 42 27.53 -11.64 11.56
N PHE A 43 27.90 -10.36 11.40
CA PHE A 43 27.24 -9.43 10.45
C PHE A 43 27.06 -10.07 9.07
N LEU A 44 28.07 -10.81 8.61
CA LEU A 44 28.05 -11.49 7.31
C LEU A 44 26.96 -12.56 7.22
N GLN A 45 26.61 -13.23 8.32
CA GLN A 45 25.57 -14.26 8.33
C GLN A 45 24.18 -13.60 8.24
N VAL A 46 23.94 -12.56 9.02
CA VAL A 46 22.71 -11.76 8.95
C VAL A 46 22.55 -11.19 7.55
N LEU A 47 23.60 -10.59 7.00
CA LEU A 47 23.60 -10.06 5.64
C LEU A 47 23.26 -11.13 4.60
N ARG A 48 23.82 -12.34 4.69
CA ARG A 48 23.50 -13.45 3.78
C ARG A 48 22.03 -13.87 3.88
N VAL A 49 21.48 -13.99 5.08
CA VAL A 49 20.06 -14.32 5.27
C VAL A 49 19.17 -13.24 4.65
N THR A 50 19.47 -11.97 4.90
CA THR A 50 18.70 -10.85 4.33
C THR A 50 18.84 -10.78 2.81
N LEU A 51 20.03 -11.05 2.26
CA LEU A 51 20.25 -11.10 0.82
C LEU A 51 19.40 -12.17 0.16
N VAL A 52 19.31 -13.37 0.75
CA VAL A 52 18.46 -14.43 0.21
C VAL A 52 16.98 -14.07 0.31
N PHE A 53 16.53 -13.54 1.44
CA PHE A 53 15.14 -13.13 1.64
C PHE A 53 14.71 -12.03 0.65
N TYR A 54 15.42 -10.89 0.66
CA TYR A 54 15.07 -9.73 -0.15
C TYR A 54 15.32 -9.96 -1.64
N GLY A 55 16.25 -10.86 -1.99
CA GLY A 55 16.48 -11.22 -3.39
C GLY A 55 15.25 -11.84 -4.03
N VAL A 56 14.46 -12.61 -3.27
CA VAL A 56 13.20 -13.16 -3.79
C VAL A 56 12.03 -12.19 -3.54
N ALA A 57 11.96 -11.57 -2.36
CA ALA A 57 10.88 -10.67 -1.99
C ALA A 57 10.79 -9.40 -2.85
N CYS A 58 11.89 -8.94 -3.44
CA CYS A 58 11.92 -7.77 -4.32
C CYS A 58 11.64 -8.10 -5.80
N ILE A 59 11.50 -9.37 -6.21
CA ILE A 59 11.21 -9.73 -7.61
C ILE A 59 9.91 -9.08 -8.13
N PRO A 60 8.81 -8.98 -7.37
CA PRO A 60 7.62 -8.26 -7.83
C PRO A 60 7.91 -6.81 -8.25
N LEU A 61 8.86 -6.12 -7.60
CA LEU A 61 9.29 -4.78 -8.02
C LEU A 61 10.00 -4.81 -9.38
N PHE A 62 10.81 -5.84 -9.66
CA PHE A 62 11.44 -6.00 -10.98
C PHE A 62 10.38 -6.11 -12.08
N ILE A 63 9.35 -6.92 -11.87
CA ILE A 63 8.21 -7.07 -12.79
C ILE A 63 7.50 -5.71 -12.95
N LEU A 64 7.23 -5.03 -11.85
CA LEU A 64 6.58 -3.72 -11.83
C LEU A 64 7.32 -2.68 -12.69
N ILE A 65 8.64 -2.57 -12.54
CA ILE A 65 9.46 -1.59 -13.28
C ILE A 65 9.54 -1.97 -14.77
N THR A 66 9.52 -3.27 -15.07
CA THR A 66 9.54 -3.80 -16.45
C THR A 66 8.24 -3.49 -17.18
N ASP A 67 7.11 -3.73 -16.54
CA ASP A 67 5.78 -3.52 -17.13
C ASP A 67 5.45 -2.05 -17.32
N PHE A 68 6.01 -1.15 -16.51
CA PHE A 68 5.80 0.28 -16.65
C PHE A 68 6.49 0.79 -17.93
N THR A 69 5.73 0.76 -19.05
CA THR A 69 6.13 0.92 -20.47
C THR A 69 6.91 2.18 -20.82
N THR A 70 7.06 3.12 -19.89
CA THR A 70 7.78 4.40 -20.07
C THR A 70 9.05 4.53 -19.22
N SER A 71 9.44 3.49 -18.48
CA SER A 71 10.65 3.53 -17.64
C SER A 71 11.90 3.52 -18.53
N LYS A 72 12.64 4.64 -18.56
CA LYS A 72 13.98 4.72 -19.18
C LYS A 72 15.06 3.98 -18.38
N VAL A 73 14.67 3.27 -17.33
CA VAL A 73 15.61 2.64 -16.41
C VAL A 73 15.55 1.16 -16.53
N ASN A 74 16.75 0.59 -16.58
CA ASN A 74 16.96 -0.83 -16.56
C ASN A 74 16.28 -1.41 -15.31
N PRO A 75 15.22 -2.22 -15.45
CA PRO A 75 14.49 -2.79 -14.32
C PRO A 75 15.41 -3.55 -13.35
N LEU A 76 16.50 -4.11 -13.87
CA LEU A 76 17.53 -4.77 -13.06
C LEU A 76 18.18 -3.80 -12.08
N VAL A 77 18.47 -2.56 -12.48
CA VAL A 77 19.11 -1.58 -11.60
C VAL A 77 18.18 -1.21 -10.45
N GLY A 78 16.90 -0.93 -10.73
CA GLY A 78 15.91 -0.62 -9.69
C GLY A 78 15.74 -1.78 -8.69
N TYR A 79 15.63 -3.00 -9.20
CA TYR A 79 15.60 -4.21 -8.38
C TYR A 79 16.86 -4.38 -7.52
N LEU A 80 18.06 -4.27 -8.12
CA LEU A 80 19.33 -4.43 -7.41
C LEU A 80 19.49 -3.39 -6.29
N VAL A 81 19.09 -2.14 -6.55
CA VAL A 81 19.10 -1.07 -5.54
C VAL A 81 18.17 -1.42 -4.39
N ALA A 82 16.90 -1.76 -4.67
CA ALA A 82 15.94 -2.10 -3.63
C ALA A 82 16.40 -3.32 -2.80
N TRP A 83 16.88 -4.37 -3.48
CA TRP A 83 17.40 -5.58 -2.87
C TRP A 83 18.57 -5.30 -1.92
N LEU A 84 19.59 -4.58 -2.41
CA LEU A 84 20.79 -4.28 -1.61
C LEU A 84 20.47 -3.32 -0.45
N VAL A 85 19.68 -2.27 -0.70
CA VAL A 85 19.29 -1.31 0.34
C VAL A 85 18.51 -2.01 1.45
N CYS A 86 17.49 -2.80 1.13
CA CYS A 86 16.71 -3.52 2.15
C CYS A 86 17.58 -4.52 2.93
N SER A 87 18.46 -5.23 2.24
CA SER A 87 19.35 -6.22 2.86
C SER A 87 20.35 -5.56 3.82
N VAL A 88 21.05 -4.52 3.36
CA VAL A 88 22.07 -3.82 4.15
C VAL A 88 21.44 -3.08 5.32
N LEU A 89 20.33 -2.36 5.12
CA LEU A 89 19.63 -1.66 6.20
C LEU A 89 19.16 -2.64 7.28
N THR A 90 18.53 -3.75 6.90
CA THR A 90 18.09 -4.78 7.86
C THR A 90 19.29 -5.37 8.61
N ALA A 91 20.39 -5.66 7.91
CA ALA A 91 21.60 -6.18 8.54
C ALA A 91 22.24 -5.16 9.49
N LEU A 92 22.31 -3.87 9.15
CA LEU A 92 22.85 -2.83 10.02
C LEU A 92 22.05 -2.69 11.33
N PHE A 93 20.72 -2.77 11.25
CA PHE A 93 19.86 -2.65 12.43
C PHE A 93 19.95 -3.88 13.32
N PHE A 94 19.98 -5.08 12.74
CA PHE A 94 19.76 -6.32 13.49
C PHE A 94 21.01 -7.21 13.61
N ALA A 95 22.15 -6.93 12.99
CA ALA A 95 23.33 -7.81 13.09
C ALA A 95 23.88 -8.01 14.51
N LYS A 96 23.59 -7.10 15.45
CA LYS A 96 24.13 -7.14 16.81
C LYS A 96 23.10 -7.66 17.81
N GLU A 97 23.51 -8.63 18.62
CA GLU A 97 22.70 -9.04 19.76
C GLU A 97 22.58 -7.91 20.78
N ARG A 98 21.36 -7.70 21.29
CA ARG A 98 20.99 -6.60 22.18
C ARG A 98 20.09 -7.12 23.31
N THR A 99 19.97 -6.34 24.38
CA THR A 99 18.95 -6.58 25.40
C THR A 99 17.56 -6.33 24.81
N PHE A 100 16.52 -6.90 25.40
CA PHE A 100 15.16 -6.82 24.84
C PHE A 100 14.69 -5.36 24.65
N LEU A 101 14.91 -4.48 25.63
CA LEU A 101 14.54 -3.06 25.54
C LEU A 101 15.27 -2.34 24.40
N VAL A 102 16.57 -2.64 24.20
CA VAL A 102 17.34 -2.05 23.09
C VAL A 102 16.89 -2.65 21.76
N THR A 103 16.49 -3.92 21.70
CA THR A 103 15.84 -4.50 20.51
C THR A 103 14.53 -3.79 20.18
N VAL A 104 13.68 -3.51 21.17
CA VAL A 104 12.43 -2.74 20.97
C VAL A 104 12.73 -1.36 20.37
N ALA A 105 13.66 -0.61 20.96
CA ALA A 105 14.10 0.69 20.42
C ALA A 105 14.67 0.58 18.99
N THR A 106 15.43 -0.47 18.72
CA THR A 106 15.98 -0.76 17.38
C THR A 106 14.87 -1.00 16.37
N VAL A 107 13.87 -1.82 16.73
CA VAL A 107 12.73 -2.12 15.86
C VAL A 107 11.94 -0.85 15.58
N MET A 108 11.66 -0.03 16.59
CA MET A 108 10.99 1.27 16.39
C MET A 108 11.79 2.15 15.42
N GLY A 109 13.11 2.27 15.61
CA GLY A 109 13.98 3.02 14.71
C GLY A 109 13.95 2.50 13.28
N PHE A 110 13.99 1.17 13.10
CA PHE A 110 13.91 0.53 11.78
C PHE A 110 12.57 0.82 11.08
N LEU A 111 11.46 0.71 11.82
CA LEU A 111 10.13 0.99 11.28
C LEU A 111 9.93 2.48 10.96
N PHE A 112 10.55 3.36 11.75
CA PHE A 112 10.50 4.81 11.53
C PHE A 112 11.17 5.23 10.21
N LEU A 113 12.16 4.47 9.73
CA LEU A 113 12.80 4.74 8.43
C LEU A 113 11.80 4.74 7.27
N PHE A 114 10.78 3.87 7.30
CA PHE A 114 9.75 3.81 6.27
C PHE A 114 8.79 5.02 6.29
N LEU A 115 8.91 5.90 7.28
CA LEU A 115 8.13 7.14 7.38
C LEU A 115 8.91 8.37 6.90
N LEU A 116 10.21 8.23 6.61
CA LEU A 116 11.11 9.34 6.31
C LEU A 116 11.51 9.34 4.82
N PRO A 117 11.35 10.46 4.09
CA PRO A 117 12.02 10.64 2.82
C PRO A 117 13.55 10.59 2.96
N PRO A 118 14.30 10.02 2.00
CA PRO A 118 13.86 9.34 0.76
C PRO A 118 13.64 7.82 0.95
N LEU A 119 13.64 7.30 2.18
CA LEU A 119 13.45 5.88 2.44
C LEU A 119 11.97 5.46 2.35
N ASP A 120 11.08 6.43 2.28
CA ASP A 120 9.68 6.23 1.90
C ASP A 120 9.51 5.62 0.49
N ILE A 121 10.54 5.69 -0.35
CA ILE A 121 10.58 5.06 -1.68
C ILE A 121 10.53 3.52 -1.58
N ILE A 122 11.05 2.91 -0.51
CA ILE A 122 10.99 1.45 -0.27
C ILE A 122 9.82 1.03 0.63
N THR A 123 8.80 1.87 0.76
CA THR A 123 7.63 1.63 1.63
C THR A 123 6.82 0.39 1.30
N PHE A 124 6.88 -0.09 0.06
CA PHE A 124 6.30 -1.37 -0.34
C PHE A 124 6.88 -2.56 0.46
N MET A 125 8.05 -2.41 1.09
CA MET A 125 8.68 -3.40 1.98
C MET A 125 8.43 -3.13 3.48
N SER A 126 7.67 -2.09 3.84
CA SER A 126 7.37 -1.79 5.23
C SER A 126 6.50 -2.90 5.84
N PRO A 127 6.84 -3.44 7.03
CA PRO A 127 5.98 -4.42 7.70
C PRO A 127 4.84 -3.76 8.50
N LEU A 128 4.74 -2.42 8.54
CA LEU A 128 3.79 -1.69 9.40
C LEU A 128 2.33 -2.10 9.14
N TRP A 129 1.97 -2.32 7.89
CA TRP A 129 0.61 -2.71 7.51
C TRP A 129 0.21 -4.08 8.10
N MET A 130 1.17 -4.97 8.41
CA MET A 130 0.89 -6.30 9.00
C MET A 130 0.22 -6.21 10.37
N ALA A 131 0.37 -5.08 11.08
CA ALA A 131 -0.32 -4.85 12.33
C ALA A 131 -1.85 -4.97 12.18
N GLY A 132 -2.41 -4.60 11.02
CA GLY A 132 -3.85 -4.75 10.76
C GLY A 132 -4.32 -6.15 10.43
N LEU A 133 -3.42 -7.00 9.93
CA LEU A 133 -3.68 -8.43 9.79
C LEU A 133 -3.61 -9.14 11.14
N LEU A 134 -2.68 -8.75 12.02
CA LEU A 134 -2.43 -9.44 13.29
C LEU A 134 -3.31 -8.92 14.44
N PHE A 135 -3.52 -7.62 14.51
CA PHE A 135 -4.18 -6.94 15.64
C PHE A 135 -5.31 -6.03 15.14
N PRO A 136 -6.31 -6.57 14.42
CA PRO A 136 -7.40 -5.75 13.89
C PRO A 136 -8.17 -5.05 15.02
N GLY A 137 -8.62 -3.82 14.77
CA GLY A 137 -9.39 -2.99 15.70
C GLY A 137 -8.63 -2.40 16.88
N THR A 138 -7.31 -2.56 16.94
CA THR A 138 -6.50 -2.04 18.06
C THR A 138 -5.85 -0.67 17.80
N GLY A 139 -6.00 -0.12 16.59
CA GLY A 139 -5.46 1.17 16.20
C GLY A 139 -3.95 1.29 16.43
N TYR A 140 -3.50 2.40 17.04
CA TYR A 140 -2.08 2.62 17.33
C TYR A 140 -1.47 1.59 18.30
N VAL A 141 -2.27 0.97 19.16
CA VAL A 141 -1.77 -0.07 20.09
C VAL A 141 -1.35 -1.33 19.33
N GLY A 142 -2.01 -1.65 18.22
CA GLY A 142 -1.59 -2.77 17.35
C GLY A 142 -0.22 -2.57 16.71
N LEU A 143 0.17 -1.32 16.44
CA LEU A 143 1.55 -1.01 16.00
C LEU A 143 2.56 -1.32 17.10
N LEU A 144 2.23 -1.04 18.37
CA LEU A 144 3.08 -1.40 19.50
C LEU A 144 3.16 -2.93 19.65
N PHE A 145 2.05 -3.66 19.49
CA PHE A 145 2.07 -5.13 19.50
C PHE A 145 2.92 -5.71 18.36
N LEU A 146 2.89 -5.11 17.17
CA LEU A 146 3.78 -5.49 16.07
C LEU A 146 5.26 -5.28 16.44
N VAL A 147 5.59 -4.13 17.04
CA VAL A 147 6.96 -3.85 17.52
C VAL A 147 7.41 -4.90 18.54
N LEU A 148 6.55 -5.22 19.52
CA LEU A 148 6.84 -6.22 20.56
C LEU A 148 6.99 -7.62 19.96
N LEU A 149 6.14 -7.98 18.99
CA LEU A 149 6.23 -9.23 18.27
C LEU A 149 7.56 -9.35 17.55
N ILE A 150 7.93 -8.37 16.71
CA ILE A 150 9.21 -8.39 15.98
C ILE A 150 10.39 -8.44 16.96
N ALA A 151 10.37 -7.65 18.04
CA ALA A 151 11.43 -7.67 19.05
C ALA A 151 11.55 -9.02 19.77
N SER A 152 10.41 -9.70 20.01
CA SER A 152 10.39 -11.03 20.61
C SER A 152 10.91 -12.11 19.67
N LEU A 153 10.59 -12.03 18.37
CA LEU A 153 11.11 -12.93 17.32
C LEU A 153 12.62 -12.77 17.14
N LEU A 154 13.13 -11.53 17.22
CA LEU A 154 14.58 -11.25 17.22
C LEU A 154 15.30 -11.77 18.47
N ASN A 155 14.56 -12.09 19.54
CA ASN A 155 15.10 -12.67 20.77
C ASN A 155 14.60 -14.12 20.97
N LEU A 156 14.13 -14.80 19.92
CA LEU A 156 13.52 -16.14 19.99
C LEU A 156 14.40 -17.21 20.67
N PRO A 157 15.74 -17.20 20.64
CA PRO A 157 16.54 -18.17 21.39
C PRO A 157 16.46 -18.02 22.92
N LYS A 158 15.97 -16.88 23.42
CA LYS A 158 15.84 -16.61 24.86
C LYS A 158 14.44 -17.02 25.32
N PHE A 159 14.34 -17.59 26.52
CA PHE A 159 13.06 -18.04 27.11
C PHE A 159 11.97 -16.96 27.05
N HIS A 160 12.28 -15.73 27.49
CA HIS A 160 11.35 -14.60 27.44
C HIS A 160 10.90 -14.26 26.00
N GLY A 161 11.77 -14.41 24.99
CA GLY A 161 11.42 -14.19 23.58
C GLY A 161 10.47 -15.25 23.04
N GLN A 162 10.66 -16.52 23.42
CA GLN A 162 9.74 -17.62 23.06
C GLN A 162 8.36 -17.40 23.66
N VAL A 163 8.28 -17.17 24.97
CA VAL A 163 7.01 -16.97 25.67
C VAL A 163 6.28 -15.74 25.11
N LEU A 164 6.99 -14.61 24.92
CA LEU A 164 6.36 -13.39 24.43
C LEU A 164 5.89 -13.49 22.97
N SER A 165 6.68 -14.11 22.09
CA SER A 165 6.26 -14.32 20.69
C SER A 165 5.05 -15.25 20.60
N GLN A 166 5.05 -16.37 21.33
CA GLN A 166 3.91 -17.29 21.41
C GLN A 166 2.66 -16.61 21.97
N ALA A 167 2.78 -15.87 23.07
CA ALA A 167 1.68 -15.13 23.67
C ALA A 167 1.12 -14.08 22.71
N THR A 168 1.99 -13.33 22.02
CA THR A 168 1.58 -12.27 21.09
C THR A 168 0.90 -12.85 19.84
N LEU A 169 1.40 -13.98 19.31
CA LEU A 169 0.78 -14.68 18.18
C LEU A 169 -0.56 -15.32 18.58
N ALA A 170 -0.65 -15.92 19.78
CA ALA A 170 -1.92 -16.42 20.30
C ALA A 170 -2.94 -15.30 20.48
N ALA A 171 -2.52 -14.14 21.01
CA ALA A 171 -3.36 -12.96 21.12
C ALA A 171 -3.80 -12.44 19.74
N ALA A 172 -2.92 -12.47 18.73
CA ALA A 172 -3.26 -12.10 17.36
C ALA A 172 -4.32 -13.03 16.75
N LEU A 173 -4.20 -14.35 16.97
CA LEU A 173 -5.17 -15.35 16.51
C LEU A 173 -6.53 -15.17 17.18
N VAL A 174 -6.56 -15.05 18.51
CA VAL A 174 -7.79 -14.83 19.28
C VAL A 174 -8.42 -13.49 18.92
N GLY A 175 -7.62 -12.43 18.82
CA GLY A 175 -8.07 -11.09 18.42
C GLY A 175 -8.69 -11.07 17.03
N ASN A 176 -8.08 -11.77 16.06
CA ASN A 176 -8.68 -11.94 14.73
C ASN A 176 -10.00 -12.70 14.77
N ALA A 177 -10.09 -13.79 15.53
CA ALA A 177 -11.34 -14.53 15.68
C ALA A 177 -12.44 -13.65 16.29
N ILE A 178 -12.12 -12.88 17.34
CA ILE A 178 -13.05 -11.93 17.96
C ILE A 178 -13.48 -10.86 16.95
N PHE A 179 -12.53 -10.28 16.21
CA PHE A 179 -12.83 -9.24 15.24
C PHE A 179 -13.78 -9.72 14.14
N LEU A 180 -13.53 -10.92 13.60
CA LEU A 180 -14.37 -11.50 12.55
C LEU A 180 -15.79 -11.81 13.02
N VAL A 181 -15.96 -12.25 14.28
CA VAL A 181 -17.28 -12.66 14.80
C VAL A 181 -18.07 -11.49 15.38
N PHE A 182 -17.42 -10.58 16.09
CA PHE A 182 -18.09 -9.57 16.92
C PHE A 182 -17.89 -8.13 16.45
N LEU A 183 -16.89 -7.85 15.61
CA LEU A 183 -16.57 -6.51 15.11
C LEU A 183 -16.43 -6.52 13.58
N PRO A 184 -17.42 -7.03 12.81
CA PRO A 184 -17.33 -7.02 11.37
C PRO A 184 -17.13 -5.59 10.86
N MET A 185 -16.26 -5.43 9.86
CA MET A 185 -16.04 -4.12 9.26
C MET A 185 -17.37 -3.59 8.71
N LYS A 186 -17.70 -2.35 9.07
CA LYS A 186 -18.87 -1.69 8.50
C LYS A 186 -18.64 -1.50 7.00
N VAL A 187 -19.67 -1.82 6.22
CA VAL A 187 -19.73 -1.46 4.80
C VAL A 187 -20.36 -0.06 4.72
N GLU A 188 -19.74 0.85 3.98
CA GLU A 188 -20.29 2.19 3.78
C GLU A 188 -21.25 2.17 2.58
N SER A 189 -22.52 1.87 2.84
CA SER A 189 -23.52 1.69 1.77
C SER A 189 -23.87 2.97 1.00
N ALA A 190 -23.55 4.15 1.54
CA ALA A 190 -23.77 5.43 0.87
C ALA A 190 -22.70 5.75 -0.18
N ILE A 191 -21.61 4.98 -0.23
CA ILE A 191 -20.49 5.21 -1.13
C ILE A 191 -20.17 3.92 -1.88
N ASP A 192 -20.12 3.99 -3.20
CA ASP A 192 -19.79 2.85 -4.04
C ASP A 192 -18.52 3.13 -4.86
N GLY A 193 -17.63 2.15 -4.90
CA GLY A 193 -16.38 2.20 -5.66
C GLY A 193 -16.51 1.32 -6.89
N VAL A 194 -16.61 1.94 -8.07
CA VAL A 194 -16.79 1.22 -9.33
C VAL A 194 -15.43 0.88 -9.91
N SER A 195 -15.01 -0.37 -9.77
CA SER A 195 -13.82 -0.86 -10.48
C SER A 195 -14.10 -1.05 -11.97
N THR A 196 -13.11 -0.77 -12.79
CA THR A 196 -13.21 -0.84 -14.26
C THR A 196 -12.13 -1.76 -14.82
N ALA A 197 -12.35 -2.25 -16.03
CA ALA A 197 -11.37 -3.02 -16.79
C ALA A 197 -11.22 -2.32 -18.15
N ARG A 198 -10.24 -1.42 -18.25
CA ARG A 198 -10.05 -0.53 -19.41
C ARG A 198 -8.58 -0.46 -19.78
N ASP A 199 -8.31 -0.82 -21.03
CA ASP A 199 -7.02 -0.58 -21.68
C ASP A 199 -6.86 0.92 -21.97
N ASN A 200 -5.89 1.56 -21.31
CA ASN A 200 -5.56 2.98 -21.52
C ASN A 200 -4.93 3.22 -22.90
N GLU A 201 -4.50 2.17 -23.60
CA GLU A 201 -3.97 2.26 -24.98
C GLU A 201 -5.08 2.43 -26.05
N ILE A 202 -6.34 2.23 -25.70
CA ILE A 202 -7.44 2.41 -26.65
C ILE A 202 -7.70 3.92 -26.81
N SER A 203 -6.96 4.49 -27.75
CA SER A 203 -7.23 5.69 -28.57
C SER A 203 -8.22 6.70 -27.98
N ASN A 204 -7.74 7.94 -27.79
CA ASN A 204 -8.55 9.16 -27.63
C ASN A 204 -9.55 9.40 -28.80
N ALA A 205 -9.70 8.47 -29.74
CA ALA A 205 -10.76 8.49 -30.73
C ALA A 205 -12.13 8.58 -30.06
N MET A 206 -12.86 9.62 -30.46
CA MET A 206 -14.18 9.98 -29.92
C MET A 206 -15.16 8.81 -29.73
N PRO A 207 -15.27 7.80 -30.62
CA PRO A 207 -16.18 6.68 -30.40
C PRO A 207 -15.90 5.89 -29.11
N PHE A 208 -14.63 5.68 -28.75
CA PHE A 208 -14.26 4.95 -27.54
C PHE A 208 -14.52 5.77 -26.28
N VAL A 209 -14.22 7.07 -26.31
CA VAL A 209 -14.52 7.98 -25.19
C VAL A 209 -16.02 8.03 -24.91
N VAL A 210 -16.87 8.11 -25.95
CA VAL A 210 -18.33 8.10 -25.79
C VAL A 210 -18.82 6.74 -25.26
N PHE A 211 -18.27 5.64 -25.76
CA PHE A 211 -18.63 4.30 -25.28
C PHE A 211 -18.26 4.09 -23.81
N GLN A 212 -17.05 4.46 -23.39
CA GLN A 212 -16.61 4.36 -21.99
C GLN A 212 -17.51 5.21 -21.09
N ARG A 213 -17.78 6.46 -21.49
CA ARG A 213 -18.69 7.34 -20.75
C ARG A 213 -20.10 6.75 -20.59
N SER A 214 -20.64 6.14 -21.63
CA SER A 214 -21.95 5.47 -21.56
C SER A 214 -21.94 4.34 -20.52
N ARG A 215 -20.88 3.53 -20.47
CA ARG A 215 -20.71 2.51 -19.43
C ARG A 215 -20.62 3.11 -18.04
N ASP A 216 -19.97 4.26 -17.90
CA ASP A 216 -19.81 4.94 -16.60
C ASP A 216 -21.13 5.48 -16.08
N PHE A 217 -21.96 6.06 -16.96
CA PHE A 217 -23.32 6.44 -16.62
C PHE A 217 -24.15 5.25 -16.17
N VAL A 218 -24.13 4.15 -16.94
CA VAL A 218 -24.87 2.93 -16.58
C VAL A 218 -24.42 2.38 -15.23
N ALA A 219 -23.11 2.33 -14.98
CA ALA A 219 -22.57 1.87 -13.70
C ALA A 219 -22.98 2.80 -12.53
N ALA A 220 -22.95 4.11 -12.74
CA ALA A 220 -23.39 5.07 -11.73
C ALA A 220 -24.89 4.98 -11.43
N GLU A 221 -25.73 4.79 -12.44
CA GLU A 221 -27.18 4.60 -12.31
C GLU A 221 -27.54 3.27 -11.63
N GLN A 222 -26.80 2.20 -11.90
CA GLN A 222 -27.00 0.88 -11.29
C GLN A 222 -26.63 0.86 -9.80
N SER A 223 -25.72 1.72 -9.37
CA SER A 223 -25.35 1.84 -7.97
C SER A 223 -26.53 2.38 -7.14
N SER A 224 -26.79 1.82 -5.97
CA SER A 224 -27.75 2.40 -5.01
C SER A 224 -27.14 3.49 -4.12
N ALA A 225 -25.83 3.74 -4.23
CA ALA A 225 -25.11 4.72 -3.40
C ALA A 225 -25.40 6.16 -3.85
N GLU A 226 -25.29 7.08 -2.88
CA GLU A 226 -25.37 8.52 -3.10
C GLU A 226 -24.09 9.07 -3.73
N VAL A 227 -22.93 8.50 -3.36
CA VAL A 227 -21.62 8.85 -3.89
C VAL A 227 -21.07 7.67 -4.69
N VAL A 228 -20.76 7.87 -5.96
CA VAL A 228 -20.15 6.86 -6.83
C VAL A 228 -18.74 7.31 -7.19
N ILE A 229 -17.77 6.44 -6.98
CA ILE A 229 -16.34 6.75 -7.13
C ILE A 229 -15.73 5.86 -8.21
N PHE A 230 -15.16 6.49 -9.23
CA PHE A 230 -14.43 5.83 -10.31
C PHE A 230 -12.93 5.83 -10.08
N PRO A 231 -12.18 4.92 -10.73
CA PRO A 231 -10.77 4.72 -10.47
C PRO A 231 -9.87 5.90 -10.86
N GLU A 232 -8.58 5.78 -10.55
CA GLU A 232 -7.56 6.73 -10.99
C GLU A 232 -7.55 6.86 -12.52
N ASN A 233 -7.43 8.10 -13.01
CA ASN A 233 -7.40 8.42 -14.44
C ASN A 233 -8.65 7.99 -15.24
N ALA A 234 -9.73 7.55 -14.60
CA ALA A 234 -10.92 7.04 -15.29
C ALA A 234 -11.53 8.07 -16.23
N PHE A 235 -11.50 9.37 -15.87
CA PHE A 235 -12.08 10.44 -16.70
C PHE A 235 -11.02 11.28 -17.43
N GLY A 236 -9.76 10.84 -17.45
CA GLY A 236 -8.68 11.48 -18.20
C GLY A 236 -8.33 12.88 -17.70
N GLU A 237 -8.07 13.80 -18.63
CA GLU A 237 -7.68 15.18 -18.31
C GLU A 237 -8.86 15.98 -17.74
N TRP A 238 -8.62 16.67 -16.64
CA TRP A 238 -9.57 17.58 -16.01
C TRP A 238 -9.75 18.84 -16.86
N THR A 239 -10.84 18.87 -17.62
CA THR A 239 -11.22 19.99 -18.50
C THR A 239 -12.70 20.36 -18.30
N ASP A 240 -13.06 21.61 -18.60
CA ASP A 240 -14.47 22.06 -18.52
C ASP A 240 -15.41 21.19 -19.36
N VAL A 241 -14.94 20.74 -20.53
CA VAL A 241 -15.71 19.85 -21.42
C VAL A 241 -15.87 18.46 -20.81
N GLY A 242 -14.80 17.92 -20.20
CA GLY A 242 -14.83 16.66 -19.47
C GLY A 242 -15.82 16.70 -18.30
N VAL A 243 -15.79 17.78 -17.51
CA VAL A 243 -16.72 17.99 -16.38
C VAL A 243 -18.17 18.07 -16.84
N ARG A 244 -18.48 18.95 -17.79
CA ARG A 244 -19.85 19.12 -18.33
C ARG A 244 -20.40 17.87 -18.98
N SER A 245 -19.53 16.96 -19.39
CA SER A 245 -19.96 15.70 -19.99
C SER A 245 -20.59 14.73 -18.98
N TYR A 246 -20.42 14.96 -17.69
CA TYR A 246 -20.95 14.12 -16.60
C TYR A 246 -21.97 14.84 -15.71
N SER A 247 -22.33 16.08 -16.03
CA SER A 247 -23.20 16.94 -15.19
C SER A 247 -24.68 16.55 -15.15
N ASN A 248 -25.10 15.51 -15.89
CA ASN A 248 -26.51 15.16 -16.07
C ASN A 248 -26.98 13.98 -15.19
N LEU A 249 -26.16 13.53 -14.23
CA LEU A 249 -26.58 12.52 -13.25
C LEU A 249 -27.34 13.19 -12.10
N ASP A 250 -28.67 13.16 -12.18
CA ASP A 250 -29.52 13.68 -11.12
C ASP A 250 -29.39 12.82 -9.84
N ASN A 251 -29.33 13.49 -8.68
CA ASN A 251 -29.31 12.90 -7.33
C ASN A 251 -28.10 12.01 -6.96
N LYS A 252 -26.96 12.12 -7.67
CA LYS A 252 -25.71 11.42 -7.31
C LYS A 252 -24.51 12.34 -7.32
N THR A 253 -23.57 12.10 -6.39
CA THR A 253 -22.24 12.70 -6.42
C THR A 253 -21.29 11.77 -7.16
N LEU A 254 -20.77 12.22 -8.30
CA LEU A 254 -19.84 11.46 -9.11
C LEU A 254 -18.41 11.92 -8.84
N LEU A 255 -17.62 11.05 -8.24
CA LEU A 255 -16.20 11.27 -8.04
C LEU A 255 -15.41 10.40 -9.02
N ALA A 256 -14.33 10.94 -9.58
CA ALA A 256 -13.44 10.15 -10.40
C ALA A 256 -12.01 10.65 -10.32
N GLY A 257 -11.07 9.73 -10.54
CA GLY A 257 -9.69 10.08 -10.80
C GLY A 257 -9.53 10.76 -12.15
N ALA A 258 -8.81 11.87 -12.15
CA ALA A 258 -8.43 12.64 -13.32
C ALA A 258 -7.00 13.16 -13.18
N PHE A 259 -6.48 13.83 -14.20
CA PHE A 259 -5.23 14.60 -14.08
C PHE A 259 -5.40 16.03 -14.59
N VAL A 260 -4.76 16.98 -13.91
CA VAL A 260 -4.60 18.35 -14.40
C VAL A 260 -3.25 18.44 -15.10
N GLN A 261 -3.23 18.90 -16.34
CA GLN A 261 -1.99 19.19 -17.07
C GLN A 261 -1.52 20.60 -16.71
N ASP A 262 -0.29 20.73 -16.21
CA ASP A 262 0.37 21.98 -15.85
C ASP A 262 1.75 22.01 -16.52
N ASP A 263 1.85 22.71 -17.65
CA ASP A 263 2.99 22.67 -18.57
C ASP A 263 3.41 21.23 -18.94
N ALA A 264 4.62 20.81 -18.53
CA ALA A 264 5.17 19.47 -18.76
C ALA A 264 4.79 18.47 -17.64
N ARG A 265 3.99 18.89 -16.65
CA ARG A 265 3.69 18.14 -15.43
C ARG A 265 2.23 17.71 -15.38
N GLN A 266 1.98 16.53 -14.85
CA GLN A 266 0.65 16.02 -14.56
C GLN A 266 0.39 16.06 -13.06
N GLN A 267 -0.77 16.51 -12.62
CA GLN A 267 -1.18 16.37 -11.24
C GLN A 267 -2.40 15.46 -11.18
N TYR A 268 -2.25 14.29 -10.56
CA TYR A 268 -3.39 13.39 -10.36
C TYR A 268 -4.30 13.93 -9.26
N VAL A 269 -5.60 13.90 -9.53
CA VAL A 269 -6.63 14.49 -8.69
C VAL A 269 -7.85 13.58 -8.59
N ILE A 270 -8.66 13.80 -7.56
CA ILE A 270 -10.04 13.33 -7.51
C ILE A 270 -10.92 14.55 -7.72
N GLY A 271 -11.71 14.49 -8.78
CA GLY A 271 -12.67 15.51 -9.13
C GLY A 271 -14.08 15.10 -8.70
N ASP A 272 -14.85 16.07 -8.22
CA ASP A 272 -16.31 16.00 -8.16
C ASP A 272 -16.84 16.50 -9.51
N PHE A 273 -17.31 15.58 -10.34
CA PHE A 273 -17.83 15.82 -11.67
C PHE A 273 -19.29 16.27 -11.66
N THR A 274 -19.98 16.18 -10.52
CA THR A 274 -21.31 16.75 -10.32
C THR A 274 -21.22 18.26 -10.08
N ASN A 275 -20.27 18.69 -9.24
CA ASN A 275 -20.09 20.10 -8.88
C ASN A 275 -19.00 20.83 -9.67
N GLY A 276 -18.20 20.10 -10.45
CA GLY A 276 -17.12 20.67 -11.26
C GLY A 276 -15.95 21.21 -10.43
N SER A 277 -15.62 20.54 -9.32
CA SER A 277 -14.55 20.94 -8.43
C SER A 277 -13.53 19.82 -8.19
N VAL A 278 -12.25 20.16 -8.14
CA VAL A 278 -11.20 19.25 -7.65
C VAL A 278 -11.27 19.20 -6.12
N ILE A 279 -11.46 18.01 -5.55
CA ILE A 279 -11.65 17.82 -4.10
C ILE A 279 -10.42 17.25 -3.40
N TYR A 280 -9.54 16.56 -4.13
CA TYR A 280 -8.30 15.99 -3.59
C TYR A 280 -7.22 16.01 -4.67
N ARG A 281 -5.98 16.29 -4.26
CA ARG A 281 -4.79 16.23 -5.12
C ARG A 281 -3.81 15.25 -4.52
N GLN A 282 -3.15 14.46 -5.38
CA GLN A 282 -2.17 13.47 -4.94
C GLN A 282 -1.06 14.15 -4.13
N ARG A 283 -0.80 13.63 -2.93
CA ARG A 283 0.22 14.09 -1.98
C ARG A 283 1.55 13.38 -2.19
N ARG A 284 1.53 12.08 -2.55
CA ARG A 284 2.75 11.30 -2.83
C ARG A 284 2.66 10.62 -4.20
N PRO A 285 3.59 10.91 -5.13
CA PRO A 285 3.59 10.28 -6.44
C PRO A 285 4.22 8.89 -6.38
N LEU A 286 4.15 8.16 -7.49
CA LEU A 286 4.97 6.97 -7.70
C LEU A 286 6.46 7.32 -7.49
N PRO A 287 7.22 6.51 -6.72
CA PRO A 287 8.60 6.84 -6.43
C PRO A 287 9.47 6.85 -7.67
N ASN A 288 10.47 7.73 -7.67
CA ASN A 288 11.39 7.90 -8.78
C ASN A 288 12.11 6.62 -9.18
N MET A 289 12.33 5.65 -8.28
CA MET A 289 12.94 4.35 -8.65
C MET A 289 12.12 3.57 -9.68
N ILE A 290 10.81 3.79 -9.74
CA ILE A 290 9.88 3.20 -10.71
C ILE A 290 9.76 4.09 -11.95
N ARG A 291 9.96 5.42 -11.82
CA ARG A 291 9.87 6.39 -12.93
C ARG A 291 11.05 7.39 -13.01
N PRO A 292 12.28 6.96 -13.32
CA PRO A 292 13.45 7.82 -13.19
C PRO A 292 13.53 8.85 -14.33
N GLY A 293 14.01 10.07 -14.01
CA GLY A 293 14.14 11.16 -14.98
C GLY A 293 12.85 11.92 -15.30
N ARG A 294 11.76 11.63 -14.56
CA ARG A 294 10.48 12.34 -14.62
C ARG A 294 10.09 12.93 -13.26
N TRP A 295 11.09 13.32 -12.48
CA TRP A 295 10.99 13.92 -11.15
C TRP A 295 10.10 15.17 -11.11
N ASP A 296 10.02 15.85 -12.24
CA ASP A 296 9.22 17.03 -12.49
C ASP A 296 7.94 16.73 -13.28
N SER A 297 7.72 15.51 -13.78
CA SER A 297 6.53 15.24 -14.61
C SER A 297 5.26 15.03 -13.80
N VAL A 298 5.35 14.99 -12.46
CA VAL A 298 4.18 14.89 -11.58
C VAL A 298 4.23 15.97 -10.51
N ASN A 299 3.25 16.87 -10.50
CA ASN A 299 3.07 17.82 -9.40
C ASN A 299 2.30 17.12 -8.27
N THR A 300 2.73 17.32 -7.03
CA THR A 300 2.05 16.78 -5.84
C THR A 300 1.82 17.87 -4.81
N GLU A 301 0.76 17.69 -4.03
CA GLU A 301 0.43 18.56 -2.90
C GLU A 301 0.89 17.85 -1.61
N GLU A 302 2.20 17.81 -1.35
CA GLU A 302 2.78 17.00 -0.26
C GLU A 302 2.14 17.26 1.12
N TYR A 303 1.63 18.48 1.34
CA TYR A 303 0.94 18.92 2.56
C TYR A 303 -0.55 19.20 2.35
N GLY A 304 -1.15 18.61 1.30
CA GLY A 304 -2.56 18.75 0.98
C GLY A 304 -3.49 18.16 2.03
N PRO A 305 -4.81 18.40 1.93
CA PRO A 305 -5.77 17.94 2.92
C PRO A 305 -5.76 16.41 3.01
N SER A 306 -5.59 15.89 4.23
CA SER A 306 -5.63 14.45 4.49
C SER A 306 -7.06 13.90 4.65
N ILE A 307 -8.04 14.81 4.82
CA ILE A 307 -9.48 14.55 4.93
C ILE A 307 -10.23 15.54 4.03
N VAL A 308 -11.25 15.04 3.32
CA VAL A 308 -12.23 15.82 2.57
C VAL A 308 -13.61 15.60 3.19
N ASN A 309 -14.36 16.67 3.43
CA ASN A 309 -15.74 16.57 3.90
C ASN A 309 -16.69 16.56 2.70
N LEU A 310 -17.36 15.44 2.48
CA LEU A 310 -18.29 15.26 1.36
C LEU A 310 -19.49 14.45 1.83
N SER A 311 -20.70 14.87 1.45
CA SER A 311 -21.97 14.20 1.83
C SER A 311 -22.08 13.90 3.33
N GLY A 312 -21.61 14.84 4.18
CA GLY A 312 -21.62 14.70 5.63
C GLY A 312 -20.61 13.70 6.22
N LYS A 313 -19.70 13.16 5.40
CA LYS A 313 -18.66 12.20 5.80
C LYS A 313 -17.28 12.80 5.71
N ARG A 314 -16.40 12.41 6.65
CA ARG A 314 -14.96 12.69 6.61
C ARG A 314 -14.25 11.59 5.83
N MET A 315 -13.90 11.86 4.58
CA MET A 315 -13.28 10.89 3.68
C MET A 315 -11.76 11.08 3.63
N ALA A 316 -11.01 9.99 3.83
CA ALA A 316 -9.57 9.96 3.58
C ALA A 316 -9.29 9.32 2.21
N PHE A 317 -8.75 10.09 1.28
CA PHE A 317 -8.44 9.61 -0.07
C PHE A 317 -6.98 9.16 -0.22
N PHE A 318 -6.79 8.12 -1.03
CA PHE A 318 -5.49 7.57 -1.41
C PHE A 318 -5.48 7.25 -2.90
N ILE A 319 -4.61 7.91 -3.66
CA ILE A 319 -4.41 7.62 -5.08
C ILE A 319 -3.21 6.70 -5.25
N CYS A 320 -3.46 5.48 -5.76
CA CYS A 320 -2.45 4.53 -6.20
C CYS A 320 -1.39 4.27 -5.13
N TRP A 321 -0.14 4.70 -5.36
CA TRP A 321 1.01 4.47 -4.47
C TRP A 321 0.83 5.03 -3.05
N GLU A 322 -0.03 6.01 -2.85
CA GLU A 322 -0.35 6.55 -1.51
C GLU A 322 -0.83 5.47 -0.54
N SER A 323 -1.49 4.42 -1.08
CA SER A 323 -1.96 3.27 -0.31
C SER A 323 -0.83 2.43 0.32
N LEU A 324 0.38 2.49 -0.25
CA LEU A 324 1.57 1.81 0.24
C LEU A 324 2.37 2.67 1.23
N SER A 325 2.11 3.99 1.27
CA SER A 325 2.87 4.96 2.07
C SER A 325 2.36 5.02 3.51
N PRO A 326 3.08 4.47 4.51
CA PRO A 326 2.61 4.46 5.89
C PRO A 326 2.50 5.87 6.47
N VAL A 327 3.35 6.81 6.05
CA VAL A 327 3.25 8.21 6.48
C VAL A 327 1.93 8.84 6.05
N THR A 328 1.54 8.64 4.79
CA THR A 328 0.30 9.18 4.19
C THR A 328 -0.93 8.60 4.89
N VAL A 329 -0.93 7.28 5.12
CA VAL A 329 -2.03 6.57 5.78
C VAL A 329 -2.15 6.95 7.25
N ILE A 330 -1.04 6.97 8.00
CA ILE A 330 -1.04 7.36 9.41
C ILE A 330 -1.49 8.81 9.58
N GLU A 331 -1.06 9.72 8.72
CA GLU A 331 -1.49 11.12 8.73
C GLU A 331 -3.01 11.25 8.55
N SER A 332 -3.58 10.56 7.55
CA SER A 332 -5.04 10.55 7.35
C SER A 332 -5.78 9.95 8.55
N LEU A 333 -5.30 8.83 9.11
CA LEU A 333 -5.95 8.16 10.25
C LEU A 333 -5.89 8.98 11.54
N LYS A 334 -4.83 9.78 11.75
CA LYS A 334 -4.76 10.74 12.88
C LYS A 334 -5.93 11.72 12.85
N ASN A 335 -6.38 12.07 11.66
CA ASN A 335 -7.53 12.96 11.44
C ASN A 335 -8.87 12.23 11.43
N LYS A 336 -8.93 10.99 11.95
CA LYS A 336 -10.15 10.23 12.27
C LYS A 336 -11.20 10.26 11.14
N PRO A 337 -10.89 9.68 9.96
CA PRO A 337 -11.86 9.57 8.87
C PRO A 337 -13.01 8.65 9.26
N ASP A 338 -14.19 8.93 8.73
CA ASP A 338 -15.34 8.02 8.79
C ASP A 338 -15.20 6.88 7.78
N VAL A 339 -14.52 7.16 6.65
CA VAL A 339 -14.30 6.22 5.56
C VAL A 339 -12.97 6.51 4.86
N MET A 340 -12.28 5.45 4.47
CA MET A 340 -11.12 5.50 3.60
C MET A 340 -11.56 5.20 2.16
N VAL A 341 -10.99 5.90 1.19
CA VAL A 341 -11.24 5.66 -0.23
C VAL A 341 -9.90 5.51 -0.92
N MET A 342 -9.70 4.37 -1.59
CA MET A 342 -8.52 4.13 -2.41
C MET A 342 -8.94 4.00 -3.87
N ILE A 343 -8.31 4.79 -4.74
CA ILE A 343 -8.47 4.66 -6.18
C ILE A 343 -7.11 4.33 -6.80
N ALA A 344 -7.09 3.49 -7.84
CA ALA A 344 -5.84 3.16 -8.52
C ALA A 344 -6.07 2.79 -9.98
N ASN A 345 -5.03 2.94 -10.79
CA ASN A 345 -4.95 2.46 -12.15
C ASN A 345 -3.78 1.48 -12.24
N THR A 346 -4.08 0.23 -12.57
CA THR A 346 -3.11 -0.87 -12.71
C THR A 346 -3.12 -1.47 -14.11
N ASP A 347 -3.79 -0.84 -15.07
CA ASP A 347 -3.85 -1.31 -16.46
C ASP A 347 -2.49 -1.29 -17.17
N TRP A 348 -1.56 -0.44 -16.73
CA TRP A 348 -0.19 -0.41 -17.23
C TRP A 348 0.64 -1.67 -16.90
N THR A 349 0.11 -2.62 -16.14
CA THR A 349 0.79 -3.88 -15.81
C THR A 349 -0.16 -5.06 -16.00
N HIS A 350 0.36 -6.13 -16.61
CA HIS A 350 -0.34 -7.41 -16.68
C HIS A 350 -0.23 -8.19 -15.36
N SER A 351 0.56 -7.70 -14.40
CA SER A 351 0.78 -8.31 -13.10
C SER A 351 -0.25 -7.82 -12.09
N LEU A 352 -1.06 -8.76 -11.59
CA LEU A 352 -2.00 -8.50 -10.49
C LEU A 352 -1.27 -8.10 -9.18
N LEU A 353 0.01 -8.44 -9.06
CA LEU A 353 0.81 -8.25 -7.83
C LEU A 353 0.85 -6.79 -7.36
N ALA A 354 0.83 -5.83 -8.29
CA ALA A 354 0.88 -4.41 -7.98
C ALA A 354 -0.42 -3.93 -7.30
N GLY A 355 -1.55 -4.21 -7.95
CA GLY A 355 -2.88 -3.88 -7.44
C GLY A 355 -3.17 -4.57 -6.13
N ASP A 356 -2.87 -5.88 -6.05
CA ASP A 356 -3.12 -6.68 -4.86
C ASP A 356 -2.29 -6.20 -3.66
N ALA A 357 -1.03 -5.81 -3.87
CA ALA A 357 -0.20 -5.24 -2.81
C ALA A 357 -0.77 -3.91 -2.28
N MET A 358 -1.25 -3.03 -3.16
CA MET A 358 -1.89 -1.77 -2.75
C MET A 358 -3.17 -2.04 -1.96
N ILE A 359 -4.05 -2.90 -2.48
CA ILE A 359 -5.33 -3.27 -1.86
C ILE A 359 -5.11 -3.93 -0.49
N ILE A 360 -4.18 -4.89 -0.38
CA ILE A 360 -3.95 -5.59 0.88
C ILE A 360 -3.35 -4.67 1.95
N HIS A 361 -2.41 -3.78 1.57
CA HIS A 361 -1.83 -2.82 2.50
C HIS A 361 -2.92 -1.90 3.08
N ILE A 362 -3.72 -1.27 2.21
CA ILE A 362 -4.73 -0.30 2.66
C ILE A 362 -5.88 -0.96 3.41
N LYS A 363 -6.33 -2.16 3.00
CA LYS A 363 -7.31 -2.95 3.75
C LYS A 363 -6.77 -3.37 5.12
N SER A 364 -5.47 -3.62 5.25
CA SER A 364 -4.88 -3.91 6.54
C SER A 364 -4.91 -2.69 7.47
N TRP A 365 -4.61 -1.49 6.96
CA TRP A 365 -4.78 -0.26 7.74
C TRP A 365 -6.24 -0.02 8.17
N SER A 366 -7.18 -0.22 7.25
CA SER A 366 -8.63 -0.19 7.52
C SER A 366 -9.02 -1.14 8.66
N ARG A 367 -8.55 -2.40 8.62
CA ARG A 367 -8.76 -3.38 9.69
C ARG A 367 -8.13 -2.96 11.02
N LEU A 368 -6.90 -2.44 11.00
CA LEU A 368 -6.20 -2.02 12.21
C LEU A 368 -6.99 -0.93 12.95
N PHE A 369 -7.53 0.04 12.23
CA PHE A 369 -8.23 1.19 12.81
C PHE A 369 -9.75 1.06 12.84
N SER A 370 -10.31 -0.05 12.33
CA SER A 370 -11.76 -0.26 12.18
C SER A 370 -12.47 0.85 11.41
N VAL A 371 -11.80 1.39 10.38
CA VAL A 371 -12.37 2.39 9.48
C VAL A 371 -12.78 1.70 8.18
N PRO A 372 -14.04 1.81 7.73
CA PRO A 372 -14.50 1.30 6.43
C PRO A 372 -13.62 1.76 5.29
N ILE A 373 -13.51 0.93 4.25
CA ILE A 373 -12.77 1.27 3.05
C ILE A 373 -13.55 0.96 1.79
N VAL A 374 -13.56 1.93 0.87
CA VAL A 374 -14.07 1.80 -0.50
C VAL A 374 -12.87 1.78 -1.44
N THR A 375 -12.88 0.88 -2.43
CA THR A 375 -11.82 0.76 -3.43
C THR A 375 -12.40 0.85 -4.83
N ALA A 376 -11.81 1.66 -5.71
CA ALA A 376 -12.14 1.70 -7.13
C ALA A 376 -10.86 1.56 -7.95
N VAL A 377 -10.69 0.42 -8.63
CA VAL A 377 -9.45 0.11 -9.35
C VAL A 377 -9.74 -0.11 -10.82
N ASN A 378 -8.94 0.52 -11.70
CA ASN A 378 -8.91 0.18 -13.11
C ASN A 378 -7.86 -0.89 -13.33
N SER A 379 -8.27 -2.09 -13.73
CA SER A 379 -7.37 -3.19 -14.08
C SER A 379 -7.23 -3.33 -15.59
N HIS A 380 -6.20 -4.05 -16.03
CA HIS A 380 -6.10 -4.51 -17.41
C HIS A 380 -7.35 -5.32 -17.78
N ALA A 381 -7.86 -5.15 -19.01
CA ALA A 381 -9.04 -5.87 -19.51
C ALA A 381 -8.78 -7.35 -19.82
#